data_AF-A0A4D4KA06-F1
#
_entry.id   AF-A0A4D4KA06-F1
#
_cell.length_a   1.000
_cell.length_b   1.000
_cell.length_c   1.000
_cell.angle_alpha   90.00
_cell.angle_beta   90.00
_cell.angle_gamma   90.00
#
_symmetry.space_group_name_H-M   'P 1'
#
loop_
_entity.id
_entity.type
_entity.pdbx_description
1 polymer ?
#
loop_
_entity_poly.entity_id
_entity_poly.type
_entity_poly.pdbx_seq_one_letter_code
_entity_poly.pdbx_strand_id
1 'polypeptide(L)'
;MDPYFQRLRNNIVPVDEKDRNAIARDFVDAAQAAAGVPRVEGFNKKPFHEGVGFFDLAYHPENNKRSSASVAYLHPFLDRPNLHLMLETWAYRLELDDTGRITGVHVRTKDGEEIVVRAETEVLVCAGAVDTPRLLMHSGIGPKADLEALGIPVVHDLPGVGENLLDHPESVIVWETDGPIPDNSAMDSDAGLFIRRDPESRGPDLMFHFYQIPFTDNPERLGYEKPEHGVSMTPNIPKPRSRGRLYLTSADPSVKPALDFRYFTDEDDYDGRTLVDGIRVAREIAKTEPLASWLKREVCPGPEITSDEKISEYARKVAHTVYHPAGTCRMGAPSDQLAVVGPDLRIRGLNGVRIADASVFPTMPAVNPMIGVLMVGEKCAELLFEDRDRERHRPDDRAATLAPGGEA
;
A
#
# COMPACT_ATOMS: atom_id res chain seq x y z
N MET A 1 0.62 17.71 -12.68
CA MET A 1 0.53 17.11 -11.33
C MET A 1 -0.89 16.60 -11.16
N ASP A 2 -1.07 15.43 -10.56
CA ASP A 2 -2.39 14.81 -10.39
C ASP A 2 -3.35 15.75 -9.63
N PRO A 3 -4.60 15.96 -10.10
CA PRO A 3 -5.54 16.88 -9.45
C PRO A 3 -5.83 16.56 -7.98
N TYR A 4 -5.67 15.31 -7.54
CA TYR A 4 -5.96 14.93 -6.15
C TYR A 4 -4.77 15.14 -5.20
N PHE A 5 -3.52 15.08 -5.70
CA PHE A 5 -2.35 15.31 -4.86
C PHE A 5 -2.36 16.69 -4.20
N GLN A 6 -2.78 17.72 -4.94
CA GLN A 6 -2.87 19.10 -4.44
C GLN A 6 -4.02 19.32 -3.46
N ARG A 7 -4.96 18.37 -3.34
CA ARG A 7 -6.06 18.41 -2.36
C ARG A 7 -5.67 17.78 -1.03
N LEU A 8 -4.53 17.08 -0.98
CA LEU A 8 -4.10 16.37 0.21
C LEU A 8 -3.88 17.31 1.40
N ARG A 9 -4.45 16.95 2.56
CA ARG A 9 -4.32 17.74 3.81
C ARG A 9 -3.08 17.41 4.63
N ASN A 10 -2.42 16.28 4.33
CA ASN A 10 -1.21 15.87 5.04
C ASN A 10 -0.06 16.85 4.75
N ASN A 11 0.75 17.15 5.77
CA ASN A 11 1.99 17.89 5.58
C ASN A 11 3.05 16.98 4.94
N ILE A 12 3.10 16.95 3.61
CA ILE A 12 4.06 16.16 2.83
C ILE A 12 5.18 17.10 2.38
N VAL A 13 6.35 16.97 3.00
CA VAL A 13 7.49 17.86 2.79
C VAL A 13 8.79 17.06 2.68
N PRO A 14 9.82 17.57 1.97
CA PRO A 14 11.14 16.95 1.98
C PRO A 14 11.64 16.70 3.40
N VAL A 15 12.44 15.65 3.61
CA VAL A 15 13.22 15.50 4.85
C VAL A 15 14.00 16.80 5.08
N ASP A 16 13.84 17.36 6.28
CA ASP A 16 14.40 18.65 6.67
C ASP A 16 15.91 18.53 6.85
N GLU A 17 16.65 19.62 6.60
CA GLU A 17 18.11 19.59 6.60
C GLU A 17 18.69 19.10 7.93
N LYS A 18 18.00 19.38 9.06
CA LYS A 18 18.43 18.91 10.38
C LYS A 18 18.25 17.39 10.58
N ASP A 19 17.32 16.79 9.85
CA ASP A 19 16.98 15.36 9.96
C ASP A 19 17.75 14.53 8.91
N ARG A 20 18.32 15.17 7.89
CA ARG A 20 19.25 14.51 6.98
C ARG A 20 20.52 14.16 7.74
N ASN A 21 20.83 12.88 7.85
CA ASN A 21 22.02 12.37 8.50
C ASN A 21 23.26 12.45 7.60
N ALA A 22 24.46 12.55 8.19
CA ALA A 22 25.71 12.57 7.43
C ALA A 22 25.90 11.30 6.59
N ILE A 23 25.73 10.10 7.19
CA ILE A 23 25.89 8.84 6.45
C ILE A 23 24.84 8.67 5.34
N ALA A 24 23.63 9.21 5.53
CA ALA A 24 22.60 9.20 4.49
C ALA A 24 22.93 10.15 3.32
N ARG A 25 23.58 11.30 3.58
CA ARG A 25 24.11 12.16 2.51
C ARG A 25 25.20 11.43 1.73
N ASP A 26 26.08 10.75 2.46
CA ASP A 26 27.19 10.01 1.86
C ASP A 26 26.70 8.79 1.06
N PHE A 27 25.63 8.13 1.51
CA PHE A 27 24.89 7.16 0.71
C PHE A 27 24.36 7.78 -0.59
N VAL A 28 23.70 8.94 -0.54
CA VAL A 28 23.16 9.60 -1.74
C VAL A 28 24.26 9.89 -2.75
N ASP A 29 25.40 10.40 -2.30
CA ASP A 29 26.54 10.74 -3.16
C ASP A 29 27.21 9.47 -3.74
N ALA A 30 27.42 8.44 -2.92
CA ALA A 30 27.98 7.16 -3.36
C ALA A 30 27.04 6.43 -4.33
N ALA A 31 25.74 6.43 -4.06
CA ALA A 31 24.73 5.81 -4.91
C ALA A 31 24.57 6.54 -6.24
N GLN A 32 24.64 7.88 -6.25
CA GLN A 32 24.70 8.66 -7.47
C GLN A 32 25.87 8.23 -8.35
N ALA A 33 27.07 8.15 -7.76
CA ALA A 33 28.29 7.80 -8.48
C ALA A 33 28.29 6.35 -8.99
N ALA A 34 27.88 5.39 -8.15
CA ALA A 34 27.90 3.97 -8.49
C ALA A 34 26.81 3.57 -9.50
N ALA A 35 25.60 4.11 -9.38
CA ALA A 35 24.48 3.76 -10.26
C ALA A 35 24.35 4.68 -11.48
N GLY A 36 25.04 5.83 -11.49
CA GLY A 36 24.99 6.80 -12.60
C GLY A 36 23.63 7.49 -12.76
N VAL A 37 22.84 7.57 -11.69
CA VAL A 37 21.49 8.16 -11.70
C VAL A 37 21.50 9.64 -11.27
N PRO A 38 20.52 10.47 -11.68
CA PRO A 38 20.47 11.86 -11.25
C PRO A 38 20.07 12.01 -9.78
N ARG A 39 20.56 13.07 -9.13
CA ARG A 39 20.03 13.47 -7.81
C ARG A 39 18.64 14.08 -7.97
N VAL A 40 17.71 13.68 -7.11
CA VAL A 40 16.34 14.17 -7.09
C VAL A 40 16.07 14.91 -5.79
N GLU A 41 15.67 16.17 -5.91
CA GLU A 41 15.24 16.99 -4.77
C GLU A 41 13.71 17.09 -4.74
N GLY A 42 13.11 16.37 -3.80
CA GLY A 42 11.66 16.27 -3.66
C GLY A 42 11.03 15.39 -4.73
N PHE A 43 10.96 14.10 -4.46
CA PHE A 43 10.43 13.08 -5.38
C PHE A 43 8.98 13.34 -5.83
N ASN A 44 8.20 14.14 -5.08
CA ASN A 44 6.83 14.49 -5.44
C ASN A 44 6.71 15.80 -6.25
N LYS A 45 7.80 16.55 -6.48
CA LYS A 45 7.74 17.84 -7.19
C LYS A 45 7.52 17.70 -8.70
N LYS A 46 8.12 16.68 -9.31
CA LYS A 46 8.07 16.41 -10.75
C LYS A 46 8.18 14.91 -11.02
N PRO A 47 7.63 14.42 -12.16
CA PRO A 47 7.87 13.05 -12.58
C PRO A 47 9.37 12.73 -12.69
N PHE A 48 9.73 11.49 -12.36
CA PHE A 48 11.08 10.95 -12.49
C PHE A 48 11.01 9.51 -13.02
N HIS A 49 12.10 9.03 -13.62
CA HIS A 49 12.22 7.65 -14.11
C HIS A 49 13.26 6.84 -13.32
N GLU A 50 14.25 7.54 -12.76
CA GLU A 50 15.34 7.03 -11.94
C GLU A 50 15.91 8.21 -11.14
N GLY A 51 16.63 7.93 -10.06
CA GLY A 51 17.29 8.95 -9.28
C GLY A 51 17.51 8.58 -7.83
N VAL A 52 18.32 9.39 -7.15
CA VAL A 52 18.70 9.20 -5.75
C VAL A 52 18.49 10.48 -4.95
N GLY A 53 18.08 10.36 -3.70
CA GLY A 53 17.91 11.53 -2.84
C GLY A 53 17.17 11.24 -1.54
N PHE A 54 16.89 12.30 -0.80
CA PHE A 54 16.02 12.26 0.37
C PHE A 54 14.55 12.26 -0.04
N PHE A 55 13.73 11.51 0.69
CA PHE A 55 12.31 11.39 0.42
C PHE A 55 11.52 12.67 0.79
N ASP A 56 10.29 12.72 0.30
CA ASP A 56 9.26 13.61 0.83
C ASP A 56 8.39 12.82 1.80
N LEU A 57 8.29 13.29 3.05
CA LEU A 57 7.64 12.58 4.15
C LEU A 57 6.38 13.30 4.62
N ALA A 58 5.40 12.51 5.08
CA ALA A 58 4.22 13.03 5.76
C ALA A 58 4.51 13.23 7.26
N TYR A 59 5.11 14.35 7.62
CA TYR A 59 5.54 14.67 8.99
C TYR A 59 5.67 16.18 9.23
N HIS A 60 5.90 16.55 10.49
CA HIS A 60 6.06 17.91 10.98
C HIS A 60 7.52 18.12 11.42
N PRO A 61 8.39 18.72 10.58
CA PRO A 61 9.81 18.88 10.89
C PRO A 61 10.05 19.54 12.26
N GLU A 62 9.23 20.51 12.65
CA GLU A 62 9.39 21.25 13.90
C GLU A 62 9.37 20.38 15.17
N ASN A 63 8.72 19.21 15.13
CA ASN A 63 8.56 18.33 16.28
C ASN A 63 8.72 16.84 15.97
N ASN A 64 9.14 16.51 14.74
CA ASN A 64 9.30 15.16 14.21
C ASN A 64 8.07 14.24 14.38
N LYS A 65 6.85 14.81 14.37
CA LYS A 65 5.61 14.02 14.46
C LYS A 65 5.08 13.67 13.08
N ARG A 66 4.59 12.43 12.95
CA ARG A 66 3.89 11.95 11.76
C ARG A 66 2.64 12.79 11.46
N SER A 67 2.49 13.22 10.21
CA SER A 67 1.24 13.76 9.67
C SER A 67 0.41 12.61 9.11
N SER A 68 -0.29 11.86 9.96
CA SER A 68 -1.15 10.75 9.53
C SER A 68 -2.46 11.24 8.89
N ALA A 69 -3.15 10.34 8.17
CA ALA A 69 -4.48 10.63 7.63
C ALA A 69 -5.47 11.07 8.72
N SER A 70 -5.48 10.43 9.89
CA SER A 70 -6.36 10.82 11.01
C SER A 70 -6.05 12.22 11.54
N VAL A 71 -4.77 12.58 11.69
CA VAL A 71 -4.35 13.92 12.11
C VAL A 71 -4.78 14.99 11.10
N ALA A 72 -4.67 14.69 9.81
CA ALA A 72 -4.97 15.66 8.75
C ALA A 72 -6.47 15.78 8.40
N TYR A 73 -7.22 14.67 8.43
CA TYR A 73 -8.59 14.59 7.92
C TYR A 73 -9.66 14.38 8.98
N LEU A 74 -9.32 13.90 10.18
CA LEU A 74 -10.30 13.55 11.22
C LEU A 74 -10.21 14.47 12.43
N HIS A 75 -9.03 14.54 13.08
CA HIS A 75 -8.85 15.25 14.34
C HIS A 75 -9.31 16.73 14.33
N PRO A 76 -9.09 17.51 13.26
CA PRO A 76 -9.54 18.90 13.20
C PRO A 76 -11.06 19.08 13.15
N PHE A 77 -11.83 18.00 13.00
CA PHE A 77 -13.27 18.02 12.77
C PHE A 77 -14.07 17.15 13.75
N LEU A 78 -13.44 16.65 14.82
CA LEU A 78 -14.08 15.77 15.81
C LEU A 78 -15.24 16.43 16.57
N ASP A 79 -15.31 17.76 16.58
CA ASP A 79 -16.37 18.55 17.21
C ASP A 79 -17.64 18.68 16.35
N ARG A 80 -17.61 18.22 15.09
CA ARG A 80 -18.76 18.28 14.20
C ARG A 80 -19.90 17.40 14.72
N PRO A 81 -21.12 17.96 14.91
CA PRO A 81 -22.24 17.20 15.46
C PRO A 81 -22.73 16.07 14.55
N ASN A 82 -22.35 16.08 13.27
CA ASN A 82 -22.70 15.08 12.28
C ASN A 82 -21.56 14.07 11.99
N LEU A 83 -20.51 14.05 12.81
CA LEU A 83 -19.44 13.07 12.74
C LEU A 83 -19.45 12.20 14.00
N HIS A 84 -19.60 10.90 13.81
CA HIS A 84 -19.53 9.91 14.89
C HIS A 84 -18.31 9.02 14.70
N LEU A 85 -17.48 8.89 15.74
CA LEU A 85 -16.29 8.06 15.74
C LEU A 85 -16.46 6.91 16.73
N MET A 86 -16.38 5.68 16.22
CA MET A 86 -16.43 4.45 17.03
C MET A 86 -15.07 3.77 16.98
N LEU A 87 -14.26 3.96 18.03
CA LEU A 87 -12.97 3.28 18.18
C LEU A 87 -13.18 1.86 18.71
N GLU A 88 -12.19 0.99 18.52
CA GLU A 88 -12.21 -0.39 19.03
C GLU A 88 -13.51 -1.14 18.67
N THR A 89 -14.03 -0.86 17.47
CA THR A 89 -15.30 -1.38 16.95
C THR A 89 -15.01 -2.08 15.64
N TRP A 90 -15.11 -3.40 15.65
CA TRP A 90 -14.66 -4.24 14.55
C TRP A 90 -15.84 -4.64 13.64
N ALA A 91 -15.80 -4.19 12.39
CA ALA A 91 -16.75 -4.58 11.36
C ALA A 91 -16.44 -5.99 10.85
N TYR A 92 -17.43 -6.89 10.87
CA TYR A 92 -17.23 -8.29 10.50
C TYR A 92 -18.20 -8.81 9.44
N ARG A 93 -19.28 -8.07 9.13
CA ARG A 93 -20.23 -8.45 8.06
C ARG A 93 -21.01 -7.23 7.54
N LEU A 94 -21.21 -7.13 6.24
CA LEU A 94 -22.12 -6.18 5.61
C LEU A 94 -23.55 -6.73 5.61
N GLU A 95 -24.52 -5.84 5.75
CA GLU A 95 -25.94 -6.20 5.72
C GLU A 95 -26.59 -5.76 4.40
N LEU A 96 -27.38 -6.66 3.82
CA LEU A 96 -28.12 -6.45 2.59
C LEU A 96 -29.63 -6.50 2.86
N ASP A 97 -30.40 -5.70 2.13
CA ASP A 97 -31.86 -5.83 2.08
C ASP A 97 -32.30 -6.83 0.99
N ASP A 98 -33.61 -7.07 0.90
CA ASP A 98 -34.23 -7.99 -0.06
C ASP A 98 -34.02 -7.58 -1.53
N THR A 99 -33.61 -6.32 -1.78
CA THR A 99 -33.28 -5.82 -3.13
C THR A 99 -31.81 -6.05 -3.51
N GLY A 100 -31.00 -6.55 -2.58
CA GLY A 100 -29.56 -6.72 -2.74
C GLY A 100 -28.76 -5.43 -2.53
N ARG A 101 -29.36 -4.40 -1.92
CA ARG A 101 -28.66 -3.16 -1.56
C ARG A 101 -28.01 -3.32 -0.20
N ILE A 102 -26.78 -2.81 -0.07
CA ILE A 102 -26.07 -2.75 1.21
C ILE A 102 -26.68 -1.63 2.06
N THR A 103 -27.14 -1.95 3.26
CA THR A 103 -27.88 -1.04 4.16
C THR A 103 -27.26 -0.87 5.54
N GLY A 104 -26.16 -1.58 5.83
CA GLY A 104 -25.50 -1.46 7.11
C GLY A 104 -24.29 -2.36 7.26
N VAL A 105 -23.71 -2.30 8.45
CA VAL A 105 -22.55 -3.10 8.85
C VAL A 105 -22.77 -3.65 10.26
N HIS A 106 -22.59 -4.96 10.41
CA HIS A 106 -22.49 -5.61 11.69
C HIS A 106 -21.11 -5.36 12.29
N VAL A 107 -21.09 -4.85 13.51
CA VAL A 107 -19.87 -4.53 14.24
C VAL A 107 -19.89 -5.17 15.63
N ARG A 108 -18.70 -5.47 16.13
CA ARG A 108 -18.49 -5.89 17.52
C ARG A 108 -17.68 -4.81 18.25
N THR A 109 -18.23 -4.29 19.35
CA THR A 109 -17.55 -3.28 20.17
C THR A 109 -16.46 -3.92 21.04
N LYS A 110 -15.64 -3.09 21.68
CA LYS A 110 -14.62 -3.52 22.64
C LYS A 110 -15.16 -4.43 23.75
N ASP A 111 -16.37 -4.16 24.21
CA ASP A 111 -17.02 -4.90 25.29
C ASP A 111 -17.70 -6.19 24.80
N GLY A 112 -17.58 -6.49 23.49
CA GLY A 112 -18.15 -7.68 22.86
C GLY A 112 -19.60 -7.53 22.42
N GLU A 113 -20.19 -6.33 22.56
CA GLU A 113 -21.56 -6.07 22.09
C GLU A 113 -21.61 -6.12 20.55
N GLU A 114 -22.58 -6.86 20.01
CA GLU A 114 -22.82 -6.92 18.57
C GLU A 114 -24.00 -6.05 18.19
N ILE A 115 -23.75 -5.04 17.35
CA ILE A 115 -24.76 -4.10 16.87
C ILE A 115 -24.69 -3.97 15.35
N VAL A 116 -25.76 -3.43 14.78
CA VAL A 116 -25.80 -3.04 13.37
C VAL A 116 -25.78 -1.53 13.27
N VAL A 117 -24.79 -0.99 12.56
CA VAL A 117 -24.79 0.41 12.14
C VAL A 117 -25.46 0.51 10.77
N ARG A 118 -26.62 1.18 10.71
CA ARG A 118 -27.40 1.35 9.48
C ARG A 118 -26.91 2.54 8.67
N ALA A 119 -26.91 2.40 7.35
CA ALA A 119 -26.56 3.45 6.41
C ALA A 119 -27.76 3.79 5.53
N GLU A 120 -28.22 5.04 5.57
CA GLU A 120 -29.32 5.52 4.72
C GLU A 120 -28.85 5.71 3.27
N THR A 121 -27.64 6.22 3.08
CA THR A 121 -27.12 6.62 1.75
C THR A 121 -26.15 5.61 1.15
N GLU A 122 -25.04 5.32 1.82
CA GLU A 122 -23.98 4.47 1.26
C GLU A 122 -23.05 3.97 2.37
N VAL A 123 -22.51 2.75 2.21
CA VAL A 123 -21.41 2.21 3.00
C VAL A 123 -20.10 2.39 2.23
N LEU A 124 -19.08 2.94 2.89
CA LEU A 124 -17.73 3.03 2.34
C LEU A 124 -16.83 2.02 3.07
N VAL A 125 -16.30 1.05 2.32
CA VAL A 125 -15.35 0.07 2.84
C VAL A 125 -13.94 0.58 2.61
N CYS A 126 -13.24 0.89 3.70
CA CYS A 126 -11.86 1.40 3.70
C CYS A 126 -10.97 0.61 4.65
N ALA A 127 -11.17 -0.72 4.72
CA ALA A 127 -10.50 -1.61 5.67
C ALA A 127 -9.12 -2.09 5.18
N GLY A 128 -8.67 -1.62 4.02
CA GLY A 128 -7.37 -1.95 3.44
C GLY A 128 -7.35 -3.29 2.71
N ALA A 129 -6.23 -3.58 2.04
CA ALA A 129 -6.11 -4.74 1.15
C ALA A 129 -6.22 -6.11 1.82
N VAL A 130 -6.23 -6.18 3.14
CA VAL A 130 -6.40 -7.43 3.90
C VAL A 130 -7.82 -7.58 4.40
N ASP A 131 -8.33 -6.60 5.15
CA ASP A 131 -9.62 -6.73 5.81
C ASP A 131 -10.81 -6.35 4.91
N THR A 132 -10.62 -5.57 3.85
CA THR A 132 -11.68 -5.32 2.84
C THR A 132 -12.16 -6.61 2.16
N PRO A 133 -11.30 -7.41 1.48
CA PRO A 133 -11.75 -8.65 0.87
C PRO A 133 -12.26 -9.66 1.91
N ARG A 134 -11.68 -9.70 3.12
CA ARG A 134 -12.15 -10.52 4.23
C ARG A 134 -13.58 -10.17 4.63
N LEU A 135 -13.88 -8.88 4.82
CA LEU A 135 -15.22 -8.40 5.14
C LEU A 135 -16.22 -8.77 4.06
N LEU A 136 -15.87 -8.57 2.78
CA LEU A 136 -16.73 -8.96 1.66
C LEU A 136 -17.03 -10.46 1.66
N MET A 137 -16.01 -11.31 1.81
CA MET A 137 -16.19 -12.77 1.80
C MET A 137 -17.05 -13.24 2.98
N HIS A 138 -16.86 -12.73 4.20
CA HIS A 138 -17.75 -13.06 5.33
C HIS A 138 -19.17 -12.50 5.18
N SER A 139 -19.37 -11.56 4.24
CA SER A 139 -20.68 -11.05 3.84
C SER A 139 -21.31 -11.83 2.69
N GLY A 140 -20.68 -12.94 2.26
CA GLY A 140 -21.15 -13.76 1.14
C GLY A 140 -20.84 -13.15 -0.24
N ILE A 141 -19.94 -12.16 -0.31
CA ILE A 141 -19.55 -11.47 -1.55
C ILE A 141 -18.12 -11.89 -1.89
N GLY A 142 -17.94 -12.73 -2.90
CA GLY A 142 -16.63 -13.24 -3.28
C GLY A 142 -16.69 -14.50 -4.14
N PRO A 143 -15.58 -15.24 -4.28
CA PRO A 143 -15.52 -16.42 -5.14
C PRO A 143 -16.47 -17.51 -4.61
N LYS A 144 -17.51 -17.84 -5.39
CA LYS A 144 -18.56 -18.79 -5.00
C LYS A 144 -18.02 -20.11 -4.43
N ALA A 145 -17.06 -20.73 -5.12
CA ALA A 145 -16.52 -22.03 -4.72
C ALA A 145 -15.85 -22.00 -3.33
N ASP A 146 -15.12 -20.93 -3.03
CA ASP A 146 -14.43 -20.75 -1.76
C ASP A 146 -15.42 -20.52 -0.61
N LEU A 147 -16.45 -19.72 -0.86
CA LEU A 147 -17.51 -19.47 0.11
C LEU A 147 -18.30 -20.75 0.43
N GLU A 148 -18.69 -21.49 -0.62
CA GLU A 148 -19.40 -22.77 -0.48
C GLU A 148 -18.57 -23.82 0.28
N ALA A 149 -17.25 -23.88 0.04
CA ALA A 149 -16.34 -24.79 0.74
C ALA A 149 -16.27 -24.54 2.25
N LEU A 150 -16.54 -23.31 2.70
CA LEU A 150 -16.58 -22.93 4.11
C LEU A 150 -18.00 -22.90 4.68
N GLY A 151 -19.02 -23.19 3.88
CA GLY A 151 -20.43 -23.10 4.28
C GLY A 151 -20.94 -21.66 4.47
N ILE A 152 -20.28 -20.68 3.86
CA ILE A 152 -20.73 -19.28 3.86
C ILE A 152 -21.80 -19.12 2.75
N PRO A 153 -23.01 -18.63 3.06
CA PRO A 153 -24.02 -18.38 2.03
C PRO A 153 -23.52 -17.40 0.97
N VAL A 154 -23.63 -17.78 -0.30
CA VAL A 154 -23.22 -16.94 -1.41
C VAL A 154 -24.32 -15.95 -1.72
N VAL A 155 -24.04 -14.67 -1.45
CA VAL A 155 -24.91 -13.53 -1.71
C VAL A 155 -24.62 -12.97 -3.10
N HIS A 156 -23.34 -12.83 -3.45
CA HIS A 156 -22.91 -12.34 -4.75
C HIS A 156 -21.60 -13.00 -5.16
N ASP A 157 -21.63 -13.76 -6.26
CA ASP A 157 -20.42 -14.39 -6.81
C ASP A 157 -19.57 -13.33 -7.52
N LEU A 158 -18.43 -13.01 -6.89
CA LEU A 158 -17.49 -12.01 -7.38
C LEU A 158 -16.07 -12.60 -7.31
N PRO A 159 -15.64 -13.35 -8.33
CA PRO A 159 -14.44 -14.19 -8.27
C PRO A 159 -13.13 -13.39 -8.14
N GLY A 160 -13.16 -12.08 -8.37
CA GLY A 160 -12.01 -11.20 -8.19
C GLY A 160 -11.70 -10.81 -6.73
N VAL A 161 -12.63 -11.02 -5.80
CA VAL A 161 -12.40 -10.65 -4.38
C VAL A 161 -11.33 -11.57 -3.79
N GLY A 162 -10.26 -10.97 -3.26
CA GLY A 162 -9.11 -11.66 -2.71
C GLY A 162 -8.02 -11.99 -3.72
N GLU A 163 -8.31 -11.97 -5.03
CA GLU A 163 -7.32 -12.16 -6.09
C GLU A 163 -6.41 -10.94 -6.26
N ASN A 164 -5.33 -11.09 -7.03
CA ASN A 164 -4.44 -9.97 -7.37
C ASN A 164 -3.87 -9.30 -6.11
N LEU A 165 -3.46 -10.09 -5.10
CA LEU A 165 -2.69 -9.56 -3.98
C LEU A 165 -1.34 -9.07 -4.52
N LEU A 166 -1.12 -7.78 -4.36
CA LEU A 166 0.08 -7.05 -4.76
C LEU A 166 0.86 -6.62 -3.53
N ASP A 167 2.16 -6.40 -3.70
CA ASP A 167 3.03 -5.80 -2.70
C ASP A 167 4.32 -5.28 -3.35
N HIS A 168 5.22 -4.68 -2.59
CA HIS A 168 6.65 -4.60 -2.96
C HIS A 168 7.41 -5.65 -2.13
N PRO A 169 7.83 -6.77 -2.76
CA PRO A 169 8.78 -7.69 -2.16
C PRO A 169 10.14 -6.99 -1.99
N GLU A 170 10.78 -7.21 -0.85
CA GLU A 170 12.05 -6.60 -0.46
C GLU A 170 13.01 -7.66 0.09
N SER A 171 14.30 -7.46 -0.16
CA SER A 171 15.38 -8.16 0.54
C SER A 171 16.30 -7.13 1.20
N VAL A 172 17.25 -7.60 2.00
CA VAL A 172 18.12 -6.76 2.81
C VAL A 172 19.57 -7.17 2.67
N ILE A 173 20.45 -6.18 2.63
CA ILE A 173 21.89 -6.32 2.81
C ILE A 173 22.32 -5.34 3.91
N VAL A 174 23.11 -5.85 4.86
CA VAL A 174 23.47 -5.13 6.10
C VAL A 174 24.98 -4.97 6.18
N TRP A 175 25.41 -3.79 6.61
CA TRP A 175 26.80 -3.49 6.93
C TRP A 175 26.95 -3.05 8.38
N GLU A 176 28.02 -3.52 9.02
CA GLU A 176 28.51 -2.96 10.28
C GLU A 176 29.25 -1.66 9.97
N THR A 177 28.98 -0.60 10.74
CA THR A 177 29.68 0.68 10.61
C THR A 177 30.94 0.72 11.51
N ASP A 178 31.90 1.57 11.17
CA ASP A 178 33.08 1.82 12.01
C ASP A 178 32.75 2.75 13.19
N GLY A 179 31.92 2.24 14.10
CA GLY A 179 31.40 2.97 15.26
C GLY A 179 29.98 3.52 15.06
N PRO A 180 29.51 4.35 16.01
CA PRO A 180 28.17 4.92 15.97
C PRO A 180 28.01 5.91 14.82
N ILE A 181 26.79 6.01 14.30
CA ILE A 181 26.39 7.02 13.31
C ILE A 181 25.64 8.17 14.02
N PRO A 182 25.47 9.33 13.39
CA PRO A 182 24.66 10.40 13.96
C PRO A 182 23.23 9.94 14.26
N ASP A 183 22.62 10.43 15.35
CA ASP A 183 21.27 10.03 15.76
C ASP A 183 20.15 10.81 15.04
N ASN A 184 20.49 11.81 14.23
CA ASN A 184 19.49 12.65 13.58
C ASN A 184 18.86 11.90 12.40
N SER A 185 17.54 11.76 12.44
CA SER A 185 16.72 11.15 11.39
C SER A 185 15.24 11.49 11.59
N ALA A 186 14.47 11.50 10.50
CA ALA A 186 13.02 11.61 10.58
C ALA A 186 12.36 10.24 10.86
N MET A 187 12.82 9.16 10.22
CA MET A 187 12.24 7.82 10.39
C MET A 187 13.21 6.64 10.20
N ASP A 188 14.51 6.88 10.33
CA ASP A 188 15.63 5.95 10.12
C ASP A 188 15.80 5.43 8.69
N SER A 189 14.99 5.90 7.73
CA SER A 189 15.01 5.49 6.32
C SER A 189 14.74 6.67 5.39
N ASP A 190 15.48 7.75 5.58
CA ASP A 190 15.15 9.07 5.04
C ASP A 190 15.55 9.27 3.56
N ALA A 191 16.39 8.39 3.03
CA ALA A 191 16.91 8.45 1.66
C ALA A 191 16.68 7.13 0.90
N GLY A 192 16.62 7.25 -0.41
CA GLY A 192 16.44 6.11 -1.29
C GLY A 192 17.01 6.31 -2.68
N LEU A 193 17.01 5.20 -3.41
CA LEU A 193 17.53 5.09 -4.77
C LEU A 193 16.47 4.41 -5.64
N PHE A 194 16.26 4.95 -6.82
CA PHE A 194 15.37 4.42 -7.85
C PHE A 194 16.18 4.18 -9.12
N ILE A 195 16.14 2.96 -9.63
CA ILE A 195 16.86 2.56 -10.84
C ILE A 195 15.86 2.04 -11.86
N ARG A 196 16.08 2.42 -13.12
CA ARG A 196 15.38 1.84 -14.27
C ARG A 196 16.34 0.93 -15.01
N ARG A 197 16.32 -0.36 -14.66
CA ARG A 197 17.16 -1.40 -15.28
C ARG A 197 16.62 -1.80 -16.64
N ASP A 198 15.30 -1.98 -16.74
CA ASP A 198 14.62 -2.26 -18.00
C ASP A 198 14.32 -0.96 -18.76
N PRO A 199 14.92 -0.73 -19.94
CA PRO A 199 14.64 0.45 -20.76
C PRO A 199 13.18 0.58 -21.20
N GLU A 200 12.45 -0.54 -21.30
CA GLU A 200 11.04 -0.57 -21.68
C GLU A 200 10.11 -0.25 -20.50
N SER A 201 10.63 -0.24 -19.26
CA SER A 201 9.86 0.18 -18.09
C SER A 201 9.56 1.68 -18.16
N ARG A 202 8.32 2.06 -17.83
CA ARG A 202 7.87 3.46 -17.78
C ARG A 202 8.52 4.26 -16.63
N GLY A 203 9.07 3.57 -15.64
CA GLY A 203 9.64 4.17 -14.43
C GLY A 203 10.61 3.22 -13.76
N PRO A 204 10.98 3.47 -12.50
CA PRO A 204 11.93 2.62 -11.81
C PRO A 204 11.36 1.23 -11.59
N ASP A 205 12.23 0.24 -11.72
CA ASP A 205 11.90 -1.17 -11.60
C ASP A 205 12.82 -1.90 -10.60
N LEU A 206 13.63 -1.11 -9.88
CA LEU A 206 14.35 -1.46 -8.65
C LEU A 206 14.40 -0.21 -7.78
N MET A 207 14.05 -0.36 -6.50
CA MET A 207 14.08 0.71 -5.51
C MET A 207 14.88 0.25 -4.29
N PHE A 208 15.50 1.20 -3.59
CA PHE A 208 16.12 0.98 -2.29
C PHE A 208 15.60 1.98 -1.28
N HIS A 209 15.44 1.51 -0.05
CA HIS A 209 15.55 2.36 1.12
C HIS A 209 16.95 2.20 1.71
N PHE A 210 17.52 3.30 2.19
CA PHE A 210 18.74 3.29 2.99
C PHE A 210 18.36 3.49 4.46
N TYR A 211 18.45 2.42 5.24
CA TYR A 211 18.17 2.44 6.66
C TYR A 211 19.43 2.75 7.47
N GLN A 212 19.31 3.71 8.39
CA GLN A 212 20.33 4.06 9.39
C GLN A 212 20.28 3.11 10.61
N ILE A 213 19.75 1.91 10.43
CA ILE A 213 19.66 0.87 11.44
C ILE A 213 19.98 -0.50 10.80
N PRO A 214 20.55 -1.46 11.56
CA PRO A 214 20.78 -2.80 11.06
C PRO A 214 19.48 -3.61 11.11
N PHE A 215 18.95 -3.94 9.94
CA PHE A 215 17.69 -4.67 9.81
C PHE A 215 17.96 -6.14 9.55
N THR A 216 17.82 -6.94 10.61
CA THR A 216 18.30 -8.34 10.65
C THR A 216 17.23 -9.35 11.09
N ASP A 217 15.98 -8.93 11.27
CA ASP A 217 14.88 -9.77 11.78
C ASP A 217 14.71 -11.11 11.03
N ASN A 218 14.83 -11.09 9.70
CA ASN A 218 14.83 -12.30 8.88
C ASN A 218 16.22 -12.96 8.75
N PRO A 219 17.31 -12.20 8.48
CA PRO A 219 18.68 -12.76 8.50
C PRO A 219 19.06 -13.53 9.78
N GLU A 220 18.62 -13.12 10.96
CA GLU A 220 18.92 -13.80 12.23
C GLU A 220 18.47 -15.27 12.22
N ARG A 221 17.38 -15.60 11.51
CA ARG A 221 16.90 -17.00 11.37
C ARG A 221 17.85 -17.88 10.56
N LEU A 222 18.76 -17.27 9.79
CA LEU A 222 19.82 -17.95 9.05
C LEU A 222 21.16 -17.95 9.80
N GLY A 223 21.19 -17.39 11.02
CA GLY A 223 22.38 -17.36 11.87
C GLY A 223 23.27 -16.11 11.71
N TYR A 224 22.81 -15.07 11.00
CA TYR A 224 23.53 -13.79 10.99
C TYR A 224 23.32 -13.04 12.32
N GLU A 225 24.38 -12.43 12.85
CA GLU A 225 24.31 -11.65 14.09
C GLU A 225 24.07 -10.18 13.80
N LYS A 226 23.15 -9.56 14.54
CA LYS A 226 22.89 -8.12 14.46
C LYS A 226 24.09 -7.34 15.00
N PRO A 227 24.71 -6.45 14.20
CA PRO A 227 25.79 -5.59 14.69
C PRO A 227 25.25 -4.53 15.66
N GLU A 228 26.09 -4.07 16.59
CA GLU A 228 25.74 -2.98 17.52
C GLU A 228 25.44 -1.67 16.78
N HIS A 229 26.24 -1.36 15.76
CA HIS A 229 26.06 -0.23 14.86
C HIS A 229 26.09 -0.72 13.41
N GLY A 230 25.14 -0.27 12.61
CA GLY A 230 25.06 -0.69 11.23
C GLY A 230 23.98 0.03 10.44
N VAL A 231 24.08 -0.13 9.13
CA VAL A 231 23.12 0.38 8.15
C VAL A 231 22.64 -0.75 7.25
N SER A 232 21.49 -0.56 6.63
CA SER A 232 20.93 -1.53 5.69
C SER A 232 20.55 -0.84 4.39
N MET A 233 20.81 -1.52 3.27
CA MET A 233 20.18 -1.19 2.00
C MET A 233 19.15 -2.26 1.71
N THR A 234 17.94 -1.86 1.36
CA THR A 234 16.85 -2.80 1.14
C THR A 234 16.37 -2.73 -0.31
N PRO A 235 16.95 -3.53 -1.23
CA PRO A 235 16.43 -3.63 -2.59
C PRO A 235 15.01 -4.20 -2.57
N ASN A 236 14.06 -3.46 -3.14
CA ASN A 236 12.69 -3.90 -3.35
C ASN A 236 12.24 -3.72 -4.80
N ILE A 237 11.15 -4.42 -5.14
CA ILE A 237 10.63 -4.54 -6.50
C ILE A 237 9.40 -3.64 -6.65
N PRO A 238 9.50 -2.48 -7.33
CA PRO A 238 8.38 -1.54 -7.45
C PRO A 238 7.24 -2.04 -8.35
N LYS A 239 7.56 -2.92 -9.29
CA LYS A 239 6.61 -3.46 -10.28
C LYS A 239 6.76 -4.98 -10.38
N PRO A 240 6.42 -5.72 -9.31
CA PRO A 240 6.59 -7.16 -9.34
C PRO A 240 5.65 -7.80 -10.36
N ARG A 241 6.03 -8.95 -10.88
CA ARG A 241 5.22 -9.76 -11.79
C ARG A 241 4.42 -10.83 -11.05
N SER A 242 4.91 -11.30 -9.91
CA SER A 242 4.19 -12.24 -9.06
C SER A 242 2.86 -11.65 -8.59
N ARG A 243 1.83 -12.50 -8.50
CA ARG A 243 0.49 -12.13 -8.01
C ARG A 243 0.04 -13.17 -7.00
N GLY A 244 -0.26 -12.69 -5.80
CA GLY A 244 -0.77 -13.52 -4.73
C GLY A 244 -2.29 -13.53 -4.68
N ARG A 245 -2.79 -14.10 -3.58
CA ARG A 245 -4.20 -14.14 -3.22
C ARG A 245 -4.38 -14.08 -1.71
N LEU A 246 -5.50 -13.49 -1.28
CA LEU A 246 -6.03 -13.59 0.08
C LEU A 246 -7.34 -14.38 0.06
N TYR A 247 -7.48 -15.36 0.95
CA TYR A 247 -8.69 -16.18 1.05
C TYR A 247 -9.02 -16.53 2.51
N LEU A 248 -10.28 -16.83 2.77
CA LEU A 248 -10.72 -17.30 4.09
C LEU A 248 -10.32 -18.76 4.31
N THR A 249 -10.02 -19.12 5.56
CA THR A 249 -9.77 -20.51 5.99
C THR A 249 -10.85 -21.03 6.93
N SER A 250 -11.81 -20.18 7.31
CA SER A 250 -12.89 -20.46 8.24
C SER A 250 -14.07 -19.53 7.96
N ALA A 251 -15.28 -20.00 8.26
CA ALA A 251 -16.47 -19.13 8.29
C ALA A 251 -16.55 -18.25 9.54
N ASP A 252 -15.81 -18.59 10.61
CA ASP A 252 -15.70 -17.74 11.80
C ASP A 252 -14.87 -16.49 11.45
N PRO A 253 -15.48 -15.30 11.49
CA PRO A 253 -14.76 -14.08 11.14
C PRO A 253 -13.63 -13.77 12.12
N SER A 254 -13.56 -14.37 13.31
CA SER A 254 -12.45 -14.16 14.26
C SER A 254 -11.14 -14.80 13.81
N VAL A 255 -11.21 -15.79 12.91
CA VAL A 255 -10.04 -16.48 12.35
C VAL A 255 -9.38 -15.59 11.30
N LYS A 256 -8.05 -15.48 11.36
CA LYS A 256 -7.27 -14.71 10.38
C LYS A 256 -7.40 -15.35 8.99
N PRO A 257 -7.54 -14.56 7.92
CA PRO A 257 -7.49 -15.08 6.56
C PRO A 257 -6.08 -15.61 6.24
N ALA A 258 -5.98 -16.46 5.22
CA ALA A 258 -4.70 -16.81 4.63
C ALA A 258 -4.26 -15.71 3.65
N LEU A 259 -3.00 -15.32 3.74
CA LEU A 259 -2.34 -14.43 2.79
C LEU A 259 -1.24 -15.23 2.10
N ASP A 260 -1.40 -15.47 0.81
CA ASP A 260 -0.38 -16.10 -0.02
C ASP A 260 0.09 -15.08 -1.05
N PHE A 261 1.19 -14.40 -0.76
CA PHE A 261 1.78 -13.42 -1.69
C PHE A 261 2.32 -14.07 -2.97
N ARG A 262 2.61 -15.38 -2.94
CA ARG A 262 3.25 -16.10 -4.03
C ARG A 262 4.48 -15.37 -4.57
N TYR A 263 5.29 -14.77 -3.69
CA TYR A 263 6.49 -14.05 -4.12
C TYR A 263 7.38 -14.95 -4.98
N PHE A 264 7.94 -14.36 -6.02
CA PHE A 264 8.90 -15.00 -6.92
C PHE A 264 8.35 -16.26 -7.62
N THR A 265 7.07 -16.23 -7.99
CA THR A 265 6.40 -17.30 -8.75
C THR A 265 6.11 -16.89 -10.20
N ASP A 266 6.61 -15.74 -10.64
CA ASP A 266 6.49 -15.30 -12.03
C ASP A 266 7.36 -16.16 -12.98
N GLU A 267 6.84 -16.41 -14.18
CA GLU A 267 7.35 -17.44 -15.10
C GLU A 267 8.83 -17.27 -15.50
N ASP A 268 9.29 -16.02 -15.61
CA ASP A 268 10.64 -15.69 -16.04
C ASP A 268 11.60 -15.42 -14.87
N ASP A 269 11.15 -15.55 -13.62
CA ASP A 269 11.89 -15.12 -12.42
C ASP A 269 12.44 -13.69 -12.53
N TYR A 270 11.65 -12.77 -13.08
CA TYR A 270 11.95 -11.35 -13.10
C TYR A 270 12.08 -10.81 -11.67
N ASP A 271 11.18 -11.21 -10.77
CA ASP A 271 11.18 -10.70 -9.40
C ASP A 271 12.46 -11.14 -8.65
N GLY A 272 12.86 -12.40 -8.76
CA GLY A 272 14.08 -12.92 -8.12
C GLY A 272 15.34 -12.26 -8.69
N ARG A 273 15.45 -12.16 -10.01
CA ARG A 273 16.58 -11.48 -10.68
C ARG A 273 16.70 -10.01 -10.27
N THR A 274 15.57 -9.36 -9.97
CA THR A 274 15.55 -7.98 -9.47
C THR A 274 16.26 -7.82 -8.15
N LEU A 275 16.05 -8.73 -7.20
CA LEU A 275 16.74 -8.67 -5.92
C LEU A 275 18.22 -9.02 -6.03
N VAL A 276 18.58 -9.91 -6.97
CA VAL A 276 19.98 -10.22 -7.27
C VAL A 276 20.73 -8.99 -7.78
N ASP A 277 20.16 -8.28 -8.76
CA ASP A 277 20.69 -7.00 -9.25
C ASP A 277 20.77 -5.97 -8.13
N GLY A 278 19.73 -5.93 -7.28
CA GLY A 278 19.67 -5.08 -6.11
C GLY A 278 20.85 -5.26 -5.15
N ILE A 279 21.15 -6.50 -4.77
CA ILE A 279 22.27 -6.83 -3.88
C ILE A 279 23.62 -6.48 -4.53
N ARG A 280 23.78 -6.71 -5.84
CA ARG A 280 24.98 -6.32 -6.57
C ARG A 280 25.20 -4.81 -6.58
N VAL A 281 24.17 -4.04 -6.91
CA VAL A 281 24.22 -2.58 -6.89
C VAL A 281 24.57 -2.08 -5.49
N ALA A 282 23.91 -2.61 -4.46
CA ALA A 282 24.15 -2.22 -3.08
C ALA A 282 25.63 -2.41 -2.65
N ARG A 283 26.26 -3.51 -3.10
CA ARG A 283 27.70 -3.75 -2.89
C ARG A 283 28.60 -2.77 -3.62
N GLU A 284 28.24 -2.34 -4.82
CA GLU A 284 29.00 -1.32 -5.55
C GLU A 284 28.86 0.05 -4.87
N ILE A 285 27.67 0.40 -4.37
CA ILE A 285 27.45 1.60 -3.56
C ILE A 285 28.31 1.56 -2.29
N ALA A 286 28.32 0.43 -1.57
CA ALA A 286 29.09 0.26 -0.34
C ALA A 286 30.62 0.37 -0.53
N LYS A 287 31.14 0.13 -1.74
CA LYS A 287 32.57 0.31 -2.07
C LYS A 287 32.90 1.74 -2.54
N THR A 288 31.88 2.58 -2.74
CA THR A 288 32.04 3.90 -3.33
C THR A 288 32.12 4.97 -2.22
N GLU A 289 33.08 5.87 -2.33
CA GLU A 289 33.21 7.01 -1.41
C GLU A 289 32.10 8.04 -1.67
N PRO A 290 31.64 8.78 -0.63
CA PRO A 290 32.16 8.77 0.75
C PRO A 290 31.56 7.68 1.67
N LEU A 291 30.57 6.92 1.21
CA LEU A 291 29.91 5.90 2.05
C LEU A 291 30.89 4.81 2.50
N ALA A 292 31.80 4.37 1.63
CA ALA A 292 32.75 3.30 1.94
C ALA A 292 33.55 3.55 3.23
N SER A 293 33.92 4.81 3.51
CA SER A 293 34.64 5.21 4.72
C SER A 293 33.86 4.97 6.03
N TRP A 294 32.54 4.80 5.98
CA TRP A 294 31.72 4.47 7.15
C TRP A 294 31.65 2.97 7.44
N LEU A 295 31.89 2.12 6.45
CA LEU A 295 31.53 0.71 6.50
C LEU A 295 32.74 -0.15 6.89
N LYS A 296 32.57 -0.93 7.95
CA LYS A 296 33.60 -1.82 8.48
C LYS A 296 33.60 -3.19 7.79
N ARG A 297 32.42 -3.79 7.61
CA ARG A 297 32.24 -5.07 6.87
C ARG A 297 30.79 -5.30 6.46
N GLU A 298 30.60 -6.11 5.43
CA GLU A 298 29.29 -6.70 5.10
C GLU A 298 28.94 -7.78 6.14
N VAL A 299 27.76 -7.69 6.73
CA VAL A 299 27.25 -8.64 7.73
C VAL A 299 26.45 -9.75 7.06
N CYS A 300 25.43 -9.40 6.28
CA CYS A 300 24.64 -10.34 5.51
C CYS A 300 24.31 -9.75 4.13
N PRO A 301 24.36 -10.54 3.03
CA PRO A 301 24.59 -11.99 2.99
C PRO A 301 26.02 -12.44 3.31
N GLY A 302 26.98 -11.52 3.39
CA GLY A 302 28.39 -11.83 3.63
C GLY A 302 29.18 -11.86 2.31
N PRO A 303 30.45 -11.44 2.34
CA PRO A 303 31.26 -11.25 1.13
C PRO A 303 31.51 -12.52 0.31
N GLU A 304 31.31 -13.70 0.89
CA GLU A 304 31.46 -15.02 0.25
C GLU A 304 30.27 -15.42 -0.64
N ILE A 305 29.12 -14.75 -0.50
CA ILE A 305 27.89 -15.03 -1.25
C ILE A 305 27.90 -14.19 -2.53
N THR A 306 28.49 -14.71 -3.61
CA THR A 306 28.79 -13.92 -4.83
C THR A 306 28.14 -14.40 -6.11
N SER A 307 27.78 -15.69 -6.23
CA SER A 307 27.10 -16.20 -7.44
C SER A 307 25.62 -15.83 -7.44
N ASP A 308 25.03 -15.73 -8.64
CA ASP A 308 23.61 -15.35 -8.79
C ASP A 308 22.67 -16.31 -8.08
N GLU A 309 22.99 -17.60 -8.12
CA GLU A 309 22.21 -18.64 -7.45
C GLU A 309 22.22 -18.44 -5.93
N LYS A 310 23.40 -18.18 -5.35
CA LYS A 310 23.53 -18.00 -3.89
C LYS A 310 22.92 -16.68 -3.42
N ILE A 311 23.08 -15.61 -4.20
CA ILE A 311 22.44 -14.32 -3.91
C ILE A 311 20.92 -14.47 -3.97
N SER A 312 20.39 -15.14 -5.00
CA SER A 312 18.95 -15.40 -5.16
C SER A 312 18.41 -16.25 -4.00
N GLU A 313 19.12 -17.32 -3.63
CA GLU A 313 18.75 -18.18 -2.50
C GLU A 313 18.66 -17.38 -1.19
N TYR A 314 19.69 -16.59 -0.89
CA TYR A 314 19.68 -15.71 0.28
C TYR A 314 18.52 -14.72 0.22
N ALA A 315 18.39 -13.98 -0.89
CA ALA A 315 17.42 -12.91 -1.03
C ALA A 315 15.99 -13.40 -0.81
N ARG A 316 15.67 -14.60 -1.31
CA ARG A 316 14.36 -15.24 -1.10
C ARG A 316 14.15 -15.71 0.34
N LYS A 317 15.17 -16.26 0.99
CA LYS A 317 15.08 -16.74 2.38
C LYS A 317 14.88 -15.61 3.38
N VAL A 318 15.46 -14.44 3.11
CA VAL A 318 15.32 -13.26 3.98
C VAL A 318 14.27 -12.26 3.50
N ALA A 319 13.62 -12.52 2.36
CA ALA A 319 12.65 -11.63 1.78
C ALA A 319 11.54 -11.26 2.78
N HIS A 320 11.11 -10.01 2.73
CA HIS A 320 9.96 -9.51 3.47
C HIS A 320 9.17 -8.51 2.62
N THR A 321 8.11 -7.98 3.21
CA THR A 321 7.26 -6.95 2.62
C THR A 321 7.81 -5.56 2.97
N VAL A 322 7.70 -4.60 2.05
CA VAL A 322 7.79 -3.14 2.38
C VAL A 322 6.52 -2.66 3.12
N TYR A 323 5.60 -3.57 3.43
CA TYR A 323 4.29 -3.33 4.02
C TYR A 323 3.33 -2.58 3.08
N HIS A 324 3.32 -2.98 1.80
CA HIS A 324 2.49 -2.37 0.77
C HIS A 324 1.41 -3.30 0.17
N PRO A 325 0.69 -4.12 0.96
CA PRO A 325 -0.35 -4.99 0.42
C PRO A 325 -1.44 -4.16 -0.29
N ALA A 326 -1.79 -4.55 -1.51
CA ALA A 326 -2.74 -3.85 -2.36
C ALA A 326 -3.48 -4.81 -3.31
N GLY A 327 -4.48 -4.29 -4.01
CA GLY A 327 -5.04 -4.90 -5.23
C GLY A 327 -6.04 -6.05 -5.07
N THR A 328 -6.36 -6.45 -3.84
CA THR A 328 -7.27 -7.57 -3.52
C THR A 328 -8.74 -7.35 -3.87
N CYS A 329 -9.12 -6.15 -4.30
CA CYS A 329 -10.45 -5.78 -4.81
C CYS A 329 -10.29 -4.87 -6.03
N ARG A 330 -9.45 -5.26 -6.99
CA ARG A 330 -8.98 -4.37 -8.06
C ARG A 330 -10.12 -3.70 -8.84
N MET A 331 -9.93 -2.43 -9.17
CA MET A 331 -10.73 -1.77 -10.20
C MET A 331 -10.36 -2.30 -11.59
N GLY A 332 -11.27 -2.21 -12.55
CA GLY A 332 -10.97 -2.56 -13.94
C GLY A 332 -12.04 -2.14 -14.93
N ALA A 333 -11.76 -2.40 -16.21
CA ALA A 333 -12.70 -2.16 -17.31
C ALA A 333 -13.92 -3.10 -17.20
N PRO A 334 -15.10 -2.73 -17.74
CA PRO A 334 -16.29 -3.59 -17.68
C PRO A 334 -16.09 -5.02 -18.21
N SER A 335 -15.14 -5.22 -19.14
CA SER A 335 -14.79 -6.53 -19.68
C SER A 335 -13.84 -7.37 -18.81
N ASP A 336 -13.21 -6.78 -17.79
CA ASP A 336 -12.36 -7.50 -16.84
C ASP A 336 -13.22 -8.30 -15.87
N GLN A 337 -13.25 -9.63 -16.03
CA GLN A 337 -14.07 -10.52 -15.21
C GLN A 337 -13.60 -10.63 -13.75
N LEU A 338 -12.35 -10.26 -13.44
CA LEU A 338 -11.79 -10.31 -12.09
C LEU A 338 -11.76 -8.93 -11.41
N ALA A 339 -12.27 -7.89 -12.07
CA ALA A 339 -12.39 -6.59 -11.41
C ALA A 339 -13.58 -6.59 -10.45
N VAL A 340 -13.34 -6.09 -9.23
CA VAL A 340 -14.31 -6.02 -8.13
C VAL A 340 -15.07 -4.70 -8.15
N VAL A 341 -14.39 -3.61 -8.53
CA VAL A 341 -15.00 -2.27 -8.62
C VAL A 341 -14.88 -1.65 -10.01
N GLY A 342 -15.77 -0.70 -10.30
CA GLY A 342 -15.67 0.18 -11.47
C GLY A 342 -14.76 1.40 -11.21
N PRO A 343 -14.57 2.28 -12.22
CA PRO A 343 -13.86 3.56 -12.04
C PRO A 343 -14.55 4.53 -11.05
N ASP A 344 -15.82 4.27 -10.75
CA ASP A 344 -16.58 4.96 -9.72
C ASP A 344 -16.45 4.32 -8.33
N LEU A 345 -15.54 3.34 -8.17
CA LEU A 345 -15.27 2.64 -6.91
C LEU A 345 -16.44 1.81 -6.36
N ARG A 346 -17.56 1.70 -7.08
CA ARG A 346 -18.70 0.88 -6.68
C ARG A 346 -18.39 -0.59 -6.89
N ILE A 347 -18.80 -1.42 -5.93
CA ILE A 347 -18.71 -2.87 -6.08
C ILE A 347 -19.65 -3.30 -7.20
N ARG A 348 -19.12 -4.07 -8.15
CA ARG A 348 -19.90 -4.49 -9.31
C ARG A 348 -21.07 -5.36 -8.89
N GLY A 349 -22.23 -5.12 -9.51
CA GLY A 349 -23.45 -5.87 -9.23
C GLY A 349 -24.12 -5.54 -7.89
N LEU A 350 -23.56 -4.63 -7.08
CA LEU A 350 -24.10 -4.23 -5.78
C LEU A 350 -24.40 -2.73 -5.73
N ASN A 351 -25.38 -2.37 -4.92
CA ASN A 351 -25.81 -0.99 -4.70
C ASN A 351 -25.52 -0.56 -3.27
N GLY A 352 -25.29 0.75 -3.08
CA GLY A 352 -25.10 1.34 -1.74
C GLY A 352 -23.76 1.03 -1.10
N VAL A 353 -22.75 0.67 -1.90
CA VAL A 353 -21.41 0.37 -1.39
C VAL A 353 -20.29 0.76 -2.36
N ARG A 354 -19.18 1.28 -1.80
CA ARG A 354 -17.90 1.50 -2.48
C ARG A 354 -16.74 0.98 -1.67
N ILE A 355 -15.60 0.83 -2.35
CA ILE A 355 -14.31 0.55 -1.74
C ILE A 355 -13.35 1.71 -2.03
N ALA A 356 -12.72 2.27 -0.98
CA ALA A 356 -11.80 3.40 -1.13
C ALA A 356 -10.53 3.21 -0.27
N ASP A 357 -9.72 2.21 -0.65
CA ASP A 357 -8.44 1.90 -0.02
C ASP A 357 -7.46 1.23 -1.01
N ALA A 358 -6.31 0.73 -0.54
CA ALA A 358 -5.29 0.09 -1.38
C ALA A 358 -5.78 -1.17 -2.13
N SER A 359 -6.87 -1.82 -1.70
CA SER A 359 -7.42 -3.01 -2.35
C SER A 359 -7.87 -2.74 -3.79
N VAL A 360 -8.22 -1.49 -4.14
CA VAL A 360 -8.72 -1.17 -5.49
C VAL A 360 -7.63 -1.05 -6.54
N PHE A 361 -6.35 -1.12 -6.16
CA PHE A 361 -5.24 -0.91 -7.09
C PHE A 361 -5.19 -2.04 -8.14
N PRO A 362 -5.26 -1.72 -9.45
CA PRO A 362 -5.11 -2.75 -10.49
C PRO A 362 -3.66 -3.21 -10.67
N THR A 363 -2.70 -2.35 -10.31
CA THR A 363 -1.26 -2.61 -10.36
C THR A 363 -0.57 -1.75 -9.29
N MET A 364 0.62 -2.16 -8.85
CA MET A 364 1.39 -1.37 -7.89
C MET A 364 1.86 -0.05 -8.50
N PRO A 365 1.78 1.07 -7.76
CA PRO A 365 2.59 2.24 -8.09
C PRO A 365 4.08 1.90 -7.87
N ALA A 366 4.98 2.51 -8.64
CA ALA A 366 6.42 2.27 -8.51
C ALA A 366 7.07 2.93 -7.27
N VAL A 367 6.26 3.43 -6.34
CA VAL A 367 6.69 4.19 -5.14
C VAL A 367 5.83 3.77 -3.95
N ASN A 368 6.21 4.15 -2.73
CA ASN A 368 5.42 3.88 -1.53
C ASN A 368 3.95 4.37 -1.72
N PRO A 369 2.93 3.52 -1.48
CA PRO A 369 1.58 3.74 -1.98
C PRO A 369 0.74 4.71 -1.14
N MET A 370 1.22 5.18 0.02
CA MET A 370 0.41 5.96 0.96
C MET A 370 -0.28 7.16 0.31
N ILE A 371 0.46 7.95 -0.48
CA ILE A 371 -0.09 9.10 -1.22
C ILE A 371 -1.15 8.62 -2.24
N GLY A 372 -0.91 7.51 -2.93
CA GLY A 372 -1.88 6.89 -3.84
C GLY A 372 -3.18 6.50 -3.13
N VAL A 373 -3.09 5.94 -1.93
CA VAL A 373 -4.26 5.58 -1.12
C VAL A 373 -5.04 6.82 -0.70
N LEU A 374 -4.36 7.89 -0.29
CA LEU A 374 -5.02 9.17 0.03
C LEU A 374 -5.72 9.78 -1.19
N MET A 375 -5.10 9.69 -2.38
CA MET A 375 -5.72 10.17 -3.62
C MET A 375 -6.97 9.34 -4.01
N VAL A 376 -7.01 8.04 -3.72
CA VAL A 376 -8.25 7.24 -3.84
C VAL A 376 -9.33 7.77 -2.90
N GLY A 377 -8.97 8.13 -1.66
CA GLY A 377 -9.88 8.78 -0.71
C GLY A 377 -10.45 10.10 -1.23
N GLU A 378 -9.60 11.00 -1.73
CA GLU A 378 -10.03 12.28 -2.35
C GLU A 378 -10.93 12.05 -3.58
N LYS A 379 -10.58 11.05 -4.41
CA LYS A 379 -11.42 10.68 -5.56
C LYS A 379 -12.79 10.19 -5.11
N CYS A 380 -12.85 9.33 -4.10
CA CYS A 380 -14.10 8.83 -3.55
C CYS A 380 -14.95 9.97 -2.99
N ALA A 381 -14.35 10.91 -2.26
CA ALA A 381 -15.05 12.08 -1.74
C ALA A 381 -15.67 12.93 -2.86
N GLU A 382 -14.93 13.18 -3.95
CA GLU A 382 -15.46 13.89 -5.12
C GLU A 382 -16.64 13.16 -5.76
N LEU A 383 -16.54 11.84 -5.96
CA LEU A 383 -17.63 11.03 -6.52
C LEU A 383 -18.92 11.10 -5.68
N LEU A 384 -18.78 11.11 -4.35
CA LEU A 384 -19.92 11.24 -3.43
C LEU A 384 -20.59 12.62 -3.56
N PHE A 385 -19.81 13.69 -3.73
CA PHE A 385 -20.37 15.03 -3.97
C PHE A 385 -21.10 15.10 -5.31
N GLU A 386 -20.50 14.56 -6.38
CA GLU A 386 -21.11 14.54 -7.71
C GLU A 386 -22.46 13.80 -7.72
N ASP A 387 -22.54 12.64 -7.07
CA ASP A 387 -23.77 11.86 -7.01
C ASP A 387 -24.86 12.58 -6.21
N ARG A 388 -24.52 13.16 -5.05
CA ARG A 388 -25.46 13.97 -4.27
C ARG A 388 -25.97 15.18 -5.06
N ASP A 389 -25.10 15.84 -5.81
CA ASP A 389 -25.48 16.99 -6.60
C ASP A 389 -26.36 16.59 -7.80
N ARG A 390 -26.11 15.42 -8.42
CA ARG A 390 -27.01 14.84 -9.43
C ARG A 390 -28.38 14.50 -8.87
N GLU A 391 -28.45 13.94 -7.66
CA GLU A 391 -29.72 13.65 -6.99
C GLU A 391 -30.53 14.91 -6.69
N ARG A 392 -29.87 15.99 -6.25
CA ARG A 392 -30.53 17.29 -6.00
C ARG A 392 -31.08 17.96 -7.26
N HIS A 393 -30.47 17.70 -8.42
CA HIS A 393 -30.85 18.31 -9.70
C HIS A 393 -31.58 17.35 -10.65
N ARG A 394 -32.03 16.17 -10.17
CA ARG A 394 -32.95 15.32 -10.94
C ARG A 394 -34.25 16.10 -11.18
N PRO A 395 -34.70 16.26 -12.44
CA PRO A 395 -36.02 16.83 -12.71
C PRO A 395 -37.07 16.00 -11.97
N ASP A 396 -37.95 16.66 -11.22
CA ASP A 396 -39.06 15.99 -10.55
C ASP A 396 -39.96 15.34 -11.62
N ASP A 397 -39.93 14.01 -11.74
CA ASP A 397 -40.93 13.24 -12.52
C ASP A 397 -42.36 13.37 -11.93
N ARG A 398 -42.53 14.19 -10.88
CA ARG A 398 -43.81 14.54 -10.27
C ARG A 398 -44.66 15.54 -11.06
N ALA A 399 -44.19 16.05 -12.21
CA ALA A 399 -44.96 16.96 -13.06
C ALA A 399 -45.74 16.26 -14.21
N ALA A 400 -45.67 14.92 -14.34
CA ALA A 400 -46.30 14.19 -15.46
C ALA A 400 -47.60 13.44 -15.12
N THR A 401 -48.26 13.76 -14.00
CA THR A 401 -49.59 13.19 -13.64
C THR A 401 -50.58 14.26 -13.21
N LEU A 402 -50.83 15.24 -14.07
CA LEU A 402 -52.09 15.99 -14.10
C LEU A 402 -52.57 16.08 -15.55
N ALA A 403 -53.06 14.96 -16.06
CA ALA A 403 -54.05 14.98 -17.12
C ALA A 403 -55.43 15.09 -16.45
N PRO A 404 -56.23 16.15 -16.69
CA PRO A 404 -57.66 16.04 -16.54
C PRO A 404 -58.21 15.44 -17.84
N GLY A 405 -58.60 14.17 -17.78
CA GLY A 405 -59.56 13.64 -18.74
C GLY A 405 -60.97 14.12 -18.40
N GLY A 406 -61.71 14.58 -19.43
CA GLY A 406 -63.18 14.65 -19.51
C GLY A 406 -63.92 15.55 -18.50
N GLU A 407 -65.07 16.16 -18.75
CA GLU A 407 -66.02 16.25 -19.85
C GLU A 407 -66.85 17.52 -19.60
N ALA A 408 -67.19 18.25 -20.67
CA ALA A 408 -68.50 18.87 -20.93
C ALA A 408 -68.48 19.49 -22.33
#